data_AF-A0A0C3P4J9-F1
#
_entry.id   AF-A0A0C3P4J9-F1
#
_cell.length_a   1.000
_cell.length_b   1.000
_cell.length_c   1.000
_cell.angle_alpha   90.00
_cell.angle_beta   90.00
_cell.angle_gamma   90.00
#
_symmetry.space_group_name_H-M   'P 1'
#
loop_
_entity.id
_entity.type
_entity.pdbx_description
1 polymer ?
#
loop_
_entity_poly.entity_id
_entity_poly.type
_entity_poly.pdbx_seq_one_letter_code
_entity_poly.pdbx_strand_id
1 'polypeptide(L)' 'SKHIMLKEQLVIFLYTSVTGLSIRHVGEHFQRSNGTISKYFKKILFTFSSHDIYSKYV' A
#
# COMPACT_ATOMS: atom_id res chain seq x y z
N SER A 1 5.72 -16.70 -5.95
CA SER A 1 4.58 -15.84 -6.32
C SER A 1 4.05 -14.98 -5.15
N LYS A 2 3.71 -15.54 -3.97
CA LYS A 2 3.20 -14.77 -2.80
C LYS A 2 4.10 -13.61 -2.31
N HIS A 3 5.43 -13.78 -2.34
CA HIS A 3 6.38 -12.72 -1.96
C HIS A 3 6.37 -11.54 -2.93
N ILE A 4 6.12 -11.77 -4.23
CA ILE A 4 6.03 -10.72 -5.24
C ILE A 4 4.79 -9.85 -4.95
N MET A 5 3.67 -10.47 -4.56
CA MET A 5 2.43 -9.76 -4.23
C MET A 5 2.53 -8.92 -2.95
N LEU A 6 3.29 -9.35 -1.93
CA LEU A 6 3.51 -8.54 -0.72
C LEU A 6 4.43 -7.33 -0.97
N LYS A 7 5.50 -7.52 -1.76
CA LYS A 7 6.39 -6.41 -2.15
C LYS A 7 5.63 -5.36 -2.95
N GLU A 8 4.80 -5.77 -3.92
CA GLU A 8 3.98 -4.84 -4.70
C GLU A 8 3.03 -4.01 -3.81
N GLN A 9 2.37 -4.65 -2.82
CA GLN A 9 1.50 -3.95 -1.87
C GLN A 9 2.25 -2.90 -1.04
N LEU A 10 3.43 -3.25 -0.53
CA LEU A 10 4.27 -2.35 0.26
C LEU A 10 4.75 -1.16 -0.59
N VAL A 11 5.19 -1.42 -1.82
CA VAL A 11 5.65 -0.38 -2.75
C VAL A 11 4.52 0.58 -3.09
N ILE A 12 3.31 0.08 -3.37
CA ILE A 12 2.14 0.93 -3.61
C ILE A 12 1.82 1.80 -2.40
N PHE A 13 1.86 1.24 -1.18
CA PHE A 13 1.64 2.00 0.04
C PHE A 13 2.65 3.14 0.20
N LEU A 14 3.95 2.82 0.15
CA LEU A 14 5.01 3.82 0.31
C LEU A 14 4.98 4.87 -0.80
N TYR A 15 4.81 4.45 -2.06
CA TYR A 15 4.74 5.37 -3.19
C TYR A 15 3.57 6.34 -3.04
N THR A 16 2.38 5.84 -2.67
CA THR A 16 1.20 6.70 -2.43
C THR A 16 1.44 7.66 -1.27
N SER A 17 1.98 7.19 -0.14
CA SER A 17 2.23 8.01 1.06
C SER A 17 3.30 9.08 0.86
N VAL A 18 4.38 8.76 0.14
CA VAL A 18 5.51 9.68 -0.06
C VAL A 18 5.24 10.69 -1.17
N THR A 19 4.56 10.28 -2.24
CA THR A 19 4.32 11.17 -3.39
C THR A 19 3.04 12.00 -3.25
N GLY A 20 2.08 11.57 -2.41
CA GLY A 20 0.79 12.24 -2.27
C GLY A 20 -0.08 12.23 -3.54
N LEU A 21 0.25 11.38 -4.53
CA LEU A 21 -0.48 11.30 -5.78
C LEU A 21 -1.88 10.73 -5.58
N SER A 22 -2.81 11.16 -6.43
CA SER A 22 -4.15 10.59 -6.46
C SER A 22 -4.11 9.11 -6.86
N ILE A 23 -5.07 8.34 -6.36
CA ILE A 23 -5.21 6.91 -6.66
C ILE A 23 -5.24 6.63 -8.17
N ARG A 24 -5.76 7.57 -8.99
CA ARG A 24 -5.79 7.44 -10.45
C ARG A 24 -4.37 7.41 -11.04
N HIS A 25 -3.52 8.37 -10.67
CA HIS A 25 -2.14 8.42 -11.15
C HIS A 25 -1.32 7.22 -10.65
N VAL A 26 -1.55 6.80 -9.41
CA VAL A 26 -0.92 5.58 -8.88
C VAL A 26 -1.38 4.35 -9.67
N GLY A 27 -2.68 4.23 -9.96
CA GLY A 27 -3.23 3.14 -10.78
C GLY A 27 -2.62 3.09 -12.18
N GLU A 28 -2.46 4.24 -12.83
CA GLU A 28 -1.78 4.39 -14.13
C GLU A 28 -0.31 3.94 -14.05
N HIS A 29 0.44 4.36 -13.02
CA HIS A 29 1.84 3.98 -12.86
C HIS A 29 2.04 2.48 -12.68
N PHE A 30 1.20 1.85 -11.84
CA PHE A 30 1.30 0.42 -11.52
C PHE A 30 0.51 -0.49 -12.46
N GLN A 31 -0.22 0.07 -13.45
CA GLN A 31 -1.11 -0.67 -14.33
C GLN A 31 -2.14 -1.51 -13.56
N ARG A 32 -2.71 -0.92 -12.49
CA ARG A 32 -3.71 -1.53 -11.62
C ARG A 32 -4.98 -0.69 -11.56
N SER A 33 -6.11 -1.33 -11.33
CA SER A 33 -7.36 -0.60 -11.11
C SER A 33 -7.34 0.19 -9.81
N ASN A 34 -8.05 1.32 -9.78
CA ASN A 34 -8.19 2.17 -8.58
C ASN A 34 -8.66 1.37 -7.35
N GLY A 35 -9.56 0.39 -7.55
CA GLY A 35 -10.01 -0.50 -6.48
C GLY A 35 -8.89 -1.39 -5.93
N THR A 36 -7.99 -1.87 -6.79
CA THR A 36 -6.81 -2.65 -6.37
C THR A 36 -5.84 -1.81 -5.57
N ILE A 37 -5.54 -0.60 -6.04
CA ILE A 37 -4.68 0.36 -5.32
C ILE A 37 -5.27 0.66 -3.94
N SER A 38 -6.56 1.02 -3.88
CA SER A 38 -7.24 1.31 -2.61
C SER A 38 -7.22 0.13 -1.64
N LYS A 39 -7.45 -1.09 -2.15
CA LYS A 39 -7.41 -2.32 -1.34
C LYS A 39 -6.03 -2.56 -0.75
N TYR A 40 -4.97 -2.42 -1.55
CA TYR A 40 -3.60 -2.65 -1.10
C TYR A 40 -3.12 -1.60 -0.11
N PHE A 41 -3.41 -0.33 -0.39
CA PHE A 41 -3.10 0.77 0.52
C PHE A 41 -3.74 0.55 1.90
N LYS A 42 -5.06 0.29 1.94
CA LYS A 42 -5.79 0.04 3.20
C LYS A 42 -5.23 -1.18 3.95
N LYS A 43 -4.95 -2.27 3.24
CA LYS A 43 -4.42 -3.49 3.85
C LYS A 43 -3.10 -3.23 4.58
N ILE A 44 -2.17 -2.53 3.95
CA ILE A 44 -0.87 -2.21 4.57
C ILE A 44 -1.05 -1.21 5.72
N LEU A 45 -1.90 -0.19 5.54
CA LEU A 45 -2.21 0.79 6.59
C LEU A 45 -2.74 0.10 7.86
N PHE A 46 -3.78 -0.73 7.74
CA PHE A 46 -4.34 -1.47 8.89
C PHE A 46 -3.32 -2.41 9.53
N THR A 47 -2.42 -2.99 8.73
CA THR A 47 -1.37 -3.88 9.23
C THR A 47 -0.39 -3.10 10.09
N PHE A 48 0.10 -1.94 9.62
CA PHE A 48 1.05 -1.12 10.38
C PHE A 48 0.41 -0.37 11.56
N SER A 49 -0.88 -0.09 11.48
CA SER A 49 -1.66 0.47 12.59
C SER A 49 -2.15 -0.59 13.59
N SER A 50 -1.86 -1.88 13.37
CA SER A 50 -2.22 -2.91 14.34
C SER A 50 -1.42 -2.73 15.63
N HIS A 51 -2.02 -3.11 16.76
CA HIS A 51 -1.37 -2.96 18.07
C HIS A 51 -0.03 -3.70 18.14
N ASP A 52 0.06 -4.90 17.57
CA ASP A 52 1.28 -5.73 17.57
C ASP A 52 2.47 -5.06 16.86
N ILE A 53 2.20 -4.28 15.80
CA ILE A 53 3.26 -3.60 15.07
C ILE A 53 3.48 -2.21 15.65
N TYR A 54 2.42 -1.41 15.76
CA TYR A 54 2.53 -0.01 16.14
C TYR A 54 3.21 0.14 17.50
N SER A 55 2.71 -0.54 18.52
CA SER A 55 3.25 -0.47 19.89
C SER A 55 4.69 -1.01 20.01
N LYS A 56 5.15 -1.79 19.03
CA LYS A 56 6.49 -2.39 19.04
C LYS A 56 7.54 -1.50 18.36
N TYR A 57 7.15 -0.72 17.36
CA TYR A 57 8.10 -0.02 16.48
C TYR A 57 7.93 1.50 16.45
N VAL A 58 6.86 2.05 17.03
CA VAL A 58 6.58 3.49 17.15
C VAL A 58 6.36 3.83 18.60
#